data_AF-A0A0K1QCW7-F1
#
_entry.id   AF-A0A0K1QCW7-F1
#
_cell.length_a   1.000
_cell.length_b   1.000
_cell.length_c   1.000
_cell.angle_alpha   90.00
_cell.angle_beta   90.00
_cell.angle_gamma   90.00
#
_symmetry.space_group_name_H-M   'P 1'
#
loop_
_entity.id
_entity.type
_entity.pdbx_description
1 polymer ?
#
loop_
_entity_poly.entity_id
_entity_poly.type
_entity_poly.pdbx_seq_one_letter_code
_entity_poly.pdbx_strand_id
1 'polypeptide(L)'
;MASVTRPVLFLLLCLQIAALSFCLCACEGCRTPKPSNPEASTSATDEPPTARLFLVSDLAGALEPCGCVKDQLGGMDHFGALAAKELPKAKATGVLAAGPLFFMDMELPADRRSQEIAKAATIAGSLKTTNLLAFAPGRNEWAGGAPELEKLKTESGAAMLAANVTGAPAAGNWVVKDVGALRLGIIGVAAPDKAKVALEGVTSQAPADQVRAGIEALKKEGAQAIIALAAVGRGEAKRIADVNPELLAIVVGSTGGGGDANTKAPPAERIGDVLVIETANHLQTVGVLDLYVRDGNGLIKFADATGIERTKKREELSARIDDLRARIATWENDKTVDKRDIDARRADVAKLEAERAALDKTAPPATGSFYRYAMRDVRDNAGADEAVKAQMTAYYKYVNDHNKVEFADRKPKPPEKGQPGYVGVDVCTNCHEEPRAVWDKTRHAHAYVTLSDQFKEFNLDCVSCHVTGYDRPGGSTVTHVNDLKDVQCEVCHGPGSLHAAKPDKVKIPVAHPQPDMCLSCHHPPHVHEFDAKAKMAEILGPGHGIRK
;
A
#
# COMPACT_ATOMS: atom_id res chain seq x y z
N MET A 1 -44.70 -3.48 -63.59
CA MET A 1 -45.57 -2.32 -63.25
C MET A 1 -44.67 -1.27 -62.60
N ALA A 2 -43.85 -0.59 -63.42
CA ALA A 2 -43.82 0.87 -63.65
C ALA A 2 -43.42 1.67 -62.39
N SER A 3 -42.14 2.03 -62.15
CA SER A 3 -41.33 3.10 -62.79
C SER A 3 -41.99 4.49 -62.61
N VAL A 4 -41.38 5.62 -62.21
CA VAL A 4 -40.12 6.22 -62.69
C VAL A 4 -39.92 7.61 -62.00
N THR A 5 -38.66 7.96 -61.71
CA THR A 5 -37.95 9.27 -61.74
C THR A 5 -38.57 10.65 -61.35
N ARG A 6 -37.74 11.45 -60.62
CA ARG A 6 -37.43 12.93 -60.66
C ARG A 6 -38.15 13.81 -61.71
N PRO A 7 -38.36 15.17 -61.55
CA PRO A 7 -37.31 16.22 -61.36
C PRO A 7 -37.77 17.61 -60.76
N VAL A 8 -36.89 18.51 -60.28
CA VAL A 8 -36.37 19.80 -60.86
C VAL A 8 -37.36 20.99 -61.00
N LEU A 9 -37.11 22.05 -60.18
CA LEU A 9 -37.01 23.51 -60.49
C LEU A 9 -38.24 24.37 -60.89
N PHE A 10 -38.12 25.67 -60.56
CA PHE A 10 -38.88 26.88 -60.99
C PHE A 10 -40.21 27.18 -60.25
N LEU A 11 -40.66 28.42 -59.97
CA LEU A 11 -40.29 29.79 -60.39
C LEU A 11 -40.88 30.83 -59.37
N LEU A 12 -40.32 32.04 -59.39
CA LEU A 12 -40.72 33.34 -58.81
C LEU A 12 -42.22 33.68 -58.55
N LEU A 13 -42.47 34.52 -57.52
CA LEU A 13 -43.29 35.78 -57.52
C LEU A 13 -43.28 36.39 -56.09
N CYS A 14 -42.63 37.52 -55.78
CA CYS A 14 -42.99 38.95 -55.99
C CYS A 14 -44.00 39.56 -54.99
N LEU A 15 -43.62 40.78 -54.54
CA LEU A 15 -44.38 41.89 -53.91
C LEU A 15 -44.75 41.77 -52.42
N GLN A 16 -44.12 42.54 -51.52
CA GLN A 16 -44.34 43.97 -51.18
C GLN A 16 -45.66 44.25 -50.44
N ILE A 17 -45.57 44.81 -49.22
CA ILE A 17 -46.31 46.02 -48.78
C ILE A 17 -45.55 46.64 -47.59
N ALA A 18 -45.35 47.96 -47.68
CA ALA A 18 -44.73 48.86 -46.72
C ALA A 18 -45.81 49.50 -45.81
N ALA A 19 -45.49 49.70 -44.52
CA ALA A 19 -45.30 50.99 -43.84
C ALA A 19 -46.54 51.73 -43.26
N LEU A 20 -46.41 52.14 -41.99
CA LEU A 20 -46.76 53.45 -41.35
C LEU A 20 -46.59 53.26 -39.82
N SER A 21 -45.51 53.72 -39.15
CA SER A 21 -45.17 55.07 -38.66
C SER A 21 -46.15 55.71 -37.67
N PHE A 22 -45.72 55.91 -36.41
CA PHE A 22 -45.71 57.23 -35.75
C PHE A 22 -44.77 57.29 -34.53
N CYS A 23 -44.10 58.44 -34.42
CA CYS A 23 -43.00 58.81 -33.51
C CYS A 23 -43.39 59.04 -32.05
N LEU A 24 -42.40 58.93 -31.15
CA LEU A 24 -42.15 59.91 -30.08
C LEU A 24 -40.66 59.89 -29.68
N CYS A 25 -40.08 61.10 -29.62
CA CYS A 25 -38.69 61.41 -29.32
C CYS A 25 -38.42 61.64 -27.82
N ALA A 26 -37.12 61.60 -27.50
CA ALA A 26 -36.40 62.23 -26.38
C ALA A 26 -36.31 61.46 -25.04
N CYS A 27 -35.12 60.94 -24.72
CA CYS A 27 -34.11 61.68 -23.92
C CYS A 27 -32.77 60.92 -23.89
N GLU A 28 -31.69 61.65 -24.16
CA GLU A 28 -30.30 61.25 -23.93
C GLU A 28 -29.98 61.19 -22.43
N GLY A 29 -29.04 60.31 -22.06
CA GLY A 29 -28.43 60.33 -20.73
C GLY A 29 -27.45 59.17 -20.49
N CYS A 30 -26.16 59.47 -20.59
CA CYS A 30 -25.02 58.73 -20.00
C CYS A 30 -24.70 57.32 -20.53
N ARG A 31 -23.92 57.25 -21.63
CA ARG A 31 -23.08 56.07 -21.93
C ARG A 31 -21.71 56.23 -21.24
N THR A 32 -21.50 55.48 -20.16
CA THR A 32 -20.16 55.19 -19.64
C THR A 32 -19.41 54.24 -20.60
N PRO A 33 -18.10 54.40 -20.83
CA PRO A 33 -17.35 53.48 -21.67
C PRO A 33 -17.34 52.09 -21.04
N LYS A 34 -17.61 51.07 -21.85
CA LYS A 34 -17.45 49.66 -21.48
C LYS A 34 -15.98 49.46 -21.09
N PRO A 35 -15.64 49.08 -19.84
CA PRO A 35 -14.26 48.75 -19.51
C PRO A 35 -13.87 47.54 -20.35
N SER A 36 -12.78 47.69 -21.10
CA SER A 36 -12.05 46.57 -21.68
C SER A 36 -11.76 45.60 -20.54
N ASN A 37 -12.39 44.43 -20.58
CA ASN A 37 -12.09 43.35 -19.66
C ASN A 37 -10.59 43.06 -19.84
N PRO A 38 -9.74 43.30 -18.82
CA PRO A 38 -8.39 42.77 -18.89
C PRO A 38 -8.55 41.26 -19.02
N GLU A 39 -7.78 40.68 -19.93
CA GLU A 39 -7.61 39.24 -20.04
C GLU A 39 -7.58 38.65 -18.64
N ALA A 40 -8.52 37.74 -18.37
CA ALA A 40 -8.51 36.96 -17.16
C ALA A 40 -7.14 36.30 -17.11
N SER A 41 -6.25 36.83 -16.27
CA SER A 41 -4.97 36.20 -15.98
C SER A 41 -5.33 34.83 -15.42
N THR A 42 -5.12 33.80 -16.22
CA THR A 42 -5.11 32.41 -15.77
C THR A 42 -4.19 32.37 -14.56
N SER A 43 -4.76 32.15 -13.37
CA SER A 43 -3.97 31.91 -12.18
C SER A 43 -3.00 30.77 -12.47
N ALA A 44 -1.75 30.90 -12.04
CA ALA A 44 -0.68 29.92 -12.23
C ALA A 44 -0.91 28.58 -11.46
N THR A 45 -2.16 28.12 -11.36
CA THR A 45 -2.60 27.03 -10.48
C THR A 45 -2.98 25.73 -11.20
N ASP A 46 -2.99 25.69 -12.53
CA ASP A 46 -3.46 24.52 -13.31
C ASP A 46 -2.39 23.84 -14.19
N GLU A 47 -1.12 24.27 -14.16
CA GLU A 47 -0.08 23.59 -14.95
C GLU A 47 0.33 22.26 -14.28
N PRO A 48 0.40 21.13 -15.01
CA PRO A 48 0.89 19.87 -14.44
C PRO A 48 2.37 19.97 -14.05
N PRO A 49 2.82 19.30 -12.97
CA PRO A 49 4.22 19.31 -12.56
C PRO A 49 5.14 18.78 -13.67
N THR A 50 6.34 19.35 -13.74
CA THR A 50 7.42 18.93 -14.65
C THR A 50 7.83 17.48 -14.39
N ALA A 51 7.91 17.11 -13.12
CA ALA A 51 8.18 15.74 -12.69
C ALA A 51 7.37 15.43 -11.43
N ARG A 52 6.80 14.23 -11.36
CA ARG A 52 6.16 13.68 -10.17
C ARG A 52 6.93 12.44 -9.70
N LEU A 53 7.37 12.46 -8.46
CA LEU A 53 8.10 11.34 -7.87
C LEU A 53 7.23 10.65 -6.82
N PHE A 54 7.10 9.34 -6.95
CA PHE A 54 6.54 8.48 -5.92
C PHE A 54 7.68 7.96 -5.06
N LEU A 55 7.56 8.13 -3.75
CA LEU A 55 8.60 7.85 -2.77
C LEU A 55 8.12 6.74 -1.86
N VAL A 56 8.87 5.64 -1.82
CA VAL A 56 8.50 4.40 -1.14
C VAL A 56 9.59 4.05 -0.12
N SER A 57 9.21 3.89 1.14
CA SER A 57 10.07 3.30 2.17
C SER A 57 9.91 1.77 2.17
N ASP A 58 10.02 1.14 3.33
CA ASP A 58 10.02 -0.32 3.53
C ASP A 58 8.81 -1.06 2.91
N LEU A 59 8.86 -1.45 1.63
CA LEU A 59 7.85 -2.32 1.00
C LEU A 59 7.86 -3.73 1.62
N ALA A 60 9.04 -4.19 2.03
CA ALA A 60 9.31 -5.38 2.84
C ALA A 60 8.57 -6.65 2.37
N GLY A 61 8.65 -6.95 1.08
CA GLY A 61 8.08 -8.19 0.51
C GLY A 61 6.55 -8.23 0.45
N ALA A 62 5.86 -7.12 0.76
CA ALA A 62 4.40 -7.04 0.71
C ALA A 62 3.90 -6.95 -0.74
N LEU A 63 3.30 -8.04 -1.21
CA LEU A 63 2.67 -8.11 -2.53
C LEU A 63 1.17 -7.75 -2.48
N GLU A 64 0.48 -8.22 -1.45
CA GLU A 64 -0.96 -8.00 -1.22
C GLU A 64 -1.22 -6.85 -0.24
N PRO A 65 -2.45 -6.30 -0.23
CA PRO A 65 -2.85 -5.33 0.78
C PRO A 65 -2.69 -5.86 2.20
N CYS A 66 -2.28 -4.98 3.10
CA CYS A 66 -2.45 -5.15 4.53
C CYS A 66 -3.93 -5.09 4.85
N GLY A 67 -4.50 -6.21 5.29
CA GLY A 67 -5.83 -6.34 5.86
C GLY A 67 -5.94 -5.73 7.25
N CYS A 68 -5.36 -4.55 7.46
CA CYS A 68 -5.44 -3.74 8.68
C CYS A 68 -6.57 -2.70 8.63
N VAL A 69 -7.50 -2.73 7.67
CA VAL A 69 -8.75 -1.96 7.71
C VAL A 69 -9.78 -2.58 6.75
N LYS A 70 -11.08 -2.26 6.92
CA LYS A 70 -12.14 -2.65 5.97
C LYS A 70 -11.90 -2.10 4.54
N ASP A 71 -11.15 -1.00 4.45
CA ASP A 71 -10.58 -0.44 3.23
C ASP A 71 -9.07 -0.72 3.29
N GLN A 72 -8.66 -1.88 2.80
CA GLN A 72 -7.31 -2.42 3.01
C GLN A 72 -6.26 -1.44 2.45
N LEU A 73 -5.10 -1.40 3.12
CA LEU A 73 -4.00 -0.51 2.74
C LEU A 73 -2.89 -1.30 2.06
N GLY A 74 -2.23 -0.71 1.07
CA GLY A 74 -1.14 -1.36 0.35
C GLY A 74 -1.63 -2.19 -0.83
N GLY A 75 -0.86 -3.21 -1.20
CA GLY A 75 -1.08 -3.96 -2.44
C GLY A 75 -0.35 -3.34 -3.62
N MET A 76 0.44 -4.16 -4.30
CA MET A 76 1.27 -3.71 -5.41
C MET A 76 0.42 -3.27 -6.61
N ASP A 77 -0.72 -3.93 -6.85
CA ASP A 77 -1.69 -3.58 -7.89
C ASP A 77 -2.44 -2.29 -7.59
N HIS A 78 -2.79 -2.03 -6.33
CA HIS A 78 -3.37 -0.75 -5.91
C HIS A 78 -2.38 0.40 -6.04
N PHE A 79 -1.11 0.17 -5.70
CA PHE A 79 -0.06 1.16 -5.96
C PHE A 79 0.13 1.41 -7.46
N GLY A 80 0.14 0.35 -8.28
CA GLY A 80 0.17 0.48 -9.73
C GLY A 80 -0.99 1.32 -10.26
N ALA A 81 -2.21 1.08 -9.76
CA ALA A 81 -3.40 1.82 -10.18
C ALA A 81 -3.34 3.29 -9.77
N LEU A 82 -2.86 3.57 -8.56
CA LEU A 82 -2.61 4.92 -8.06
C LEU A 82 -1.60 5.64 -8.96
N ALA A 83 -0.45 5.02 -9.25
CA ALA A 83 0.57 5.59 -10.12
C ALA A 83 0.05 5.85 -11.54
N ALA A 84 -0.69 4.89 -12.11
CA ALA A 84 -1.29 5.01 -13.44
C ALA A 84 -2.33 6.14 -13.52
N LYS A 85 -3.19 6.31 -12.51
CA LYS A 85 -4.18 7.40 -12.44
C LYS A 85 -3.54 8.79 -12.35
N GLU A 86 -2.34 8.87 -11.78
CA GLU A 86 -1.60 10.11 -11.62
C GLU A 86 -0.66 10.42 -12.80
N LEU A 87 -0.37 9.43 -13.66
CA LEU A 87 0.44 9.57 -14.88
C LEU A 87 -0.06 10.71 -15.80
N PRO A 88 -1.35 10.81 -16.20
CA PRO A 88 -1.81 11.89 -17.09
C PRO A 88 -1.82 13.28 -16.42
N LYS A 89 -1.59 13.36 -15.11
CA LYS A 89 -1.62 14.62 -14.34
C LYS A 89 -0.22 15.22 -14.15
N ALA A 90 0.83 14.59 -14.68
CA ALA A 90 2.21 15.07 -14.62
C ALA A 90 2.86 14.95 -16.00
N LYS A 91 3.87 15.77 -16.29
CA LYS A 91 4.60 15.67 -17.57
C LYS A 91 5.50 14.42 -17.62
N ALA A 92 5.98 13.97 -16.47
CA ALA A 92 6.73 12.73 -16.29
C ALA A 92 6.59 12.22 -14.85
N THR A 93 6.72 10.90 -14.68
CA THR A 93 6.67 10.24 -13.36
C THR A 93 7.89 9.35 -13.14
N GLY A 94 8.19 9.04 -11.88
CA GLY A 94 9.16 8.02 -11.50
C GLY A 94 8.97 7.56 -10.07
N VAL A 95 9.40 6.34 -9.76
CA VAL A 95 9.39 5.80 -8.39
C VAL A 95 10.82 5.77 -7.86
N LEU A 96 10.99 6.18 -6.61
CA LEU A 96 12.23 6.12 -5.85
C LEU A 96 11.97 5.38 -4.54
N ALA A 97 12.88 4.51 -4.14
CA ALA A 97 12.67 3.69 -2.95
C ALA A 97 13.89 3.58 -2.02
N ALA A 98 13.67 3.37 -0.73
CA ALA A 98 14.74 3.14 0.22
C ALA A 98 14.32 2.14 1.31
N GLY A 99 15.16 1.13 1.54
CA GLY A 99 14.99 0.17 2.65
C GLY A 99 13.81 -0.77 2.45
N PRO A 100 13.82 -1.93 3.14
CA PRO A 100 13.56 -3.25 2.56
C PRO A 100 12.48 -3.27 1.48
N LEU A 101 12.79 -3.84 0.32
CA LEU A 101 11.83 -3.96 -0.79
C LEU A 101 11.37 -5.39 -1.00
N PHE A 102 12.29 -6.32 -1.26
CA PHE A 102 11.92 -7.58 -1.89
C PHE A 102 11.52 -8.69 -0.92
N PHE A 103 12.07 -8.67 0.30
CA PHE A 103 11.87 -9.71 1.28
C PHE A 103 11.37 -9.12 2.60
N MET A 104 10.41 -9.80 3.21
CA MET A 104 9.89 -9.44 4.52
C MET A 104 10.89 -9.69 5.63
N ASP A 105 11.58 -10.83 5.56
CA ASP A 105 12.58 -11.23 6.54
C ASP A 105 14.01 -11.17 5.98
N MET A 106 14.97 -11.00 6.87
CA MET A 106 16.41 -10.93 6.54
C MET A 106 17.02 -12.29 6.18
N GLU A 107 16.31 -13.38 6.48
CA GLU A 107 16.71 -14.76 6.20
C GLU A 107 15.49 -15.54 5.71
N LEU A 108 15.70 -16.44 4.76
CA LEU A 108 14.61 -17.24 4.18
C LEU A 108 14.66 -18.67 4.75
N PRO A 109 13.62 -19.12 5.46
CA PRO A 109 13.49 -20.52 5.85
C PRO A 109 13.57 -21.45 4.65
N ALA A 110 14.23 -22.60 4.80
CA ALA A 110 14.48 -23.53 3.68
C ALA A 110 13.19 -23.98 2.98
N ASP A 111 12.13 -24.22 3.75
CA ASP A 111 10.82 -24.63 3.26
C ASP A 111 10.00 -23.49 2.63
N ARG A 112 10.40 -22.22 2.82
CA ARG A 112 9.72 -21.05 2.23
C ARG A 112 10.54 -20.38 1.12
N ARG A 113 11.82 -20.74 1.00
CA ARG A 113 12.80 -20.05 0.16
C ARG A 113 12.36 -19.89 -1.29
N SER A 114 11.86 -20.94 -1.94
CA SER A 114 11.43 -20.88 -3.34
C SER A 114 10.24 -19.94 -3.55
N GLN A 115 9.23 -20.01 -2.67
CA GLN A 115 8.06 -19.13 -2.67
C GLN A 115 8.44 -17.67 -2.44
N GLU A 116 9.32 -17.39 -1.47
CA GLU A 116 9.77 -16.04 -1.16
C GLU A 116 10.59 -15.43 -2.31
N ILE A 117 11.45 -16.22 -2.96
CA ILE A 117 12.19 -15.79 -4.15
C ILE A 117 11.24 -15.47 -5.32
N ALA A 118 10.21 -16.30 -5.54
CA ALA A 118 9.23 -16.04 -6.58
C ALA A 118 8.39 -14.79 -6.30
N LYS A 119 8.06 -14.53 -5.02
CA LYS A 119 7.36 -13.32 -4.58
C LYS A 119 8.23 -12.08 -4.82
N ALA A 120 9.49 -12.12 -4.42
CA ALA A 120 10.47 -11.07 -4.64
C ALA A 120 10.63 -10.73 -6.13
N ALA A 121 10.73 -11.73 -7.00
CA ALA A 121 10.82 -11.53 -8.45
C ALA A 121 9.56 -10.85 -9.02
N THR A 122 8.39 -11.22 -8.50
CA THR A 122 7.11 -10.59 -8.88
C THR A 122 7.08 -9.12 -8.47
N ILE A 123 7.49 -8.81 -7.23
CA ILE A 123 7.61 -7.43 -6.73
C ILE A 123 8.58 -6.64 -7.61
N ALA A 124 9.74 -7.19 -7.97
CA ALA A 124 10.70 -6.53 -8.84
C ALA A 124 10.07 -6.21 -10.22
N GLY A 125 9.40 -7.17 -10.84
CA GLY A 125 8.70 -6.97 -12.11
C GLY A 125 7.56 -5.94 -12.04
N SER A 126 6.84 -5.87 -10.91
CA SER A 126 5.79 -4.88 -10.69
C SER A 126 6.39 -3.49 -10.48
N LEU A 127 7.47 -3.36 -9.71
CA LEU A 127 8.17 -2.09 -9.51
C LEU A 127 8.71 -1.52 -10.82
N LYS A 128 9.21 -2.39 -11.72
CA LYS A 128 9.55 -2.01 -13.10
C LYS A 128 8.36 -1.43 -13.86
N THR A 129 7.20 -2.06 -13.74
CA THR A 129 5.94 -1.60 -14.37
C THR A 129 5.55 -0.21 -13.86
N THR A 130 5.79 0.07 -12.57
CA THR A 130 5.55 1.39 -11.97
C THR A 130 6.64 2.44 -12.23
N ASN A 131 7.65 2.14 -13.06
CA ASN A 131 8.78 3.02 -13.37
C ASN A 131 9.71 3.32 -12.17
N LEU A 132 10.14 2.27 -11.45
CA LEU A 132 11.21 2.37 -10.45
C LEU A 132 12.54 2.79 -11.10
N LEU A 133 13.04 3.97 -10.71
CA LEU A 133 14.26 4.55 -11.26
C LEU A 133 15.50 4.09 -10.50
N ALA A 134 15.41 4.05 -9.17
CA ALA A 134 16.50 3.69 -8.27
C ALA A 134 15.99 3.29 -6.88
N PHE A 135 16.78 2.49 -6.18
CA PHE A 135 16.55 2.15 -4.78
C PHE A 135 17.84 2.04 -3.96
N ALA A 136 17.74 2.30 -2.65
CA ALA A 136 18.79 1.95 -1.68
C ALA A 136 18.41 0.65 -0.93
N PRO A 137 19.30 -0.37 -0.89
CA PRO A 137 18.99 -1.67 -0.29
C PRO A 137 19.07 -1.64 1.25
N GLY A 138 18.11 -2.27 1.92
CA GLY A 138 18.24 -2.67 3.32
C GLY A 138 18.86 -4.07 3.45
N ARG A 139 19.03 -4.57 4.67
CA ARG A 139 19.59 -5.92 4.92
C ARG A 139 18.78 -7.05 4.28
N ASN A 140 17.47 -6.86 4.12
CA ASN A 140 16.54 -7.85 3.61
C ASN A 140 16.84 -8.25 2.16
N GLU A 141 17.36 -7.33 1.34
CA GLU A 141 17.73 -7.57 -0.05
C GLU A 141 18.71 -8.75 -0.23
N TRP A 142 19.48 -9.10 0.81
CA TRP A 142 20.41 -10.22 0.80
C TRP A 142 19.82 -11.56 1.31
N ALA A 143 18.54 -11.63 1.68
CA ALA A 143 17.94 -12.86 2.21
C ALA A 143 17.96 -14.03 1.18
N GLY A 144 17.81 -13.70 -0.11
CA GLY A 144 18.01 -14.61 -1.24
C GLY A 144 19.47 -14.92 -1.57
N GLY A 145 20.43 -14.21 -0.97
CA GLY A 145 21.86 -14.24 -1.32
C GLY A 145 22.22 -13.26 -2.45
N ALA A 146 23.52 -13.00 -2.61
CA ALA A 146 24.01 -12.01 -3.58
C ALA A 146 23.61 -12.28 -5.05
N PRO A 147 23.63 -13.54 -5.56
CA PRO A 147 23.18 -13.82 -6.93
C PRO A 147 21.70 -13.49 -7.16
N GLU A 148 20.84 -13.76 -6.16
CA GLU A 148 19.42 -13.43 -6.28
C GLU A 148 19.21 -11.91 -6.22
N LEU A 149 19.94 -11.19 -5.37
CA LEU A 149 19.89 -9.73 -5.35
C LEU A 149 20.25 -9.11 -6.71
N GLU A 150 21.27 -9.63 -7.39
CA GLU A 150 21.65 -9.19 -8.73
C GLU A 150 20.54 -9.43 -9.77
N LYS A 151 19.86 -10.57 -9.67
CA LYS A 151 18.70 -10.89 -10.51
C LYS A 151 17.54 -9.94 -10.22
N LEU A 152 17.17 -9.73 -8.96
CA LEU A 152 16.08 -8.82 -8.56
C LEU A 152 16.35 -7.38 -9.00
N LYS A 153 17.60 -6.90 -8.86
CA LYS A 153 18.02 -5.60 -9.42
C LYS A 153 17.74 -5.56 -10.93
N THR A 154 18.14 -6.58 -11.67
CA THR A 154 17.97 -6.64 -13.12
C THR A 154 16.49 -6.68 -13.53
N GLU A 155 15.68 -7.48 -12.84
CA GLU A 155 14.24 -7.59 -13.07
C GLU A 155 13.49 -6.29 -12.76
N SER A 156 13.90 -5.57 -11.72
CA SER A 156 13.34 -4.26 -11.37
C SER A 156 13.65 -3.17 -12.40
N GLY A 157 14.71 -3.34 -13.20
CA GLY A 157 15.21 -2.32 -14.13
C GLY A 157 15.79 -1.06 -13.46
N ALA A 158 15.84 -1.02 -12.12
CA ALA A 158 16.25 0.13 -11.34
C ALA A 158 17.76 0.13 -11.05
N ALA A 159 18.29 1.32 -10.75
CA ALA A 159 19.63 1.43 -10.19
C ALA A 159 19.61 1.10 -8.69
N MET A 160 20.28 0.03 -8.29
CA MET A 160 20.58 -0.22 -6.87
C MET A 160 21.76 0.68 -6.46
N LEU A 161 21.57 1.52 -5.44
CA LEU A 161 22.54 2.54 -5.03
C LEU A 161 22.92 2.40 -3.55
N ALA A 162 24.22 2.33 -3.25
CA ALA A 162 24.75 2.20 -1.88
C ALA A 162 26.19 2.72 -1.78
N ALA A 163 26.37 4.03 -1.92
CA ALA A 163 27.68 4.72 -2.00
C ALA A 163 28.60 4.48 -0.79
N ASN A 164 28.04 4.10 0.36
CA ASN A 164 28.79 3.86 1.60
C ASN A 164 28.95 2.38 1.95
N VAL A 165 28.51 1.45 1.10
CA VAL A 165 28.54 0.01 1.39
C VAL A 165 29.69 -0.69 0.66
N THR A 166 30.47 -1.46 1.41
CA THR A 166 31.46 -2.41 0.87
C THR A 166 30.87 -3.83 0.89
N GLY A 167 31.20 -4.66 -0.09
CA GLY A 167 30.64 -6.01 -0.24
C GLY A 167 29.33 -6.08 -1.05
N ALA A 168 28.96 -4.99 -1.72
CA ALA A 168 27.79 -4.90 -2.59
C ALA A 168 28.22 -4.54 -4.04
N PRO A 169 28.96 -5.40 -4.76
CA PRO A 169 29.58 -5.05 -6.05
C PRO A 169 28.58 -4.67 -7.15
N ALA A 170 27.32 -5.10 -7.02
CA ALA A 170 26.26 -4.74 -7.95
C ALA A 170 25.63 -3.36 -7.68
N ALA A 171 25.93 -2.70 -6.55
CA ALA A 171 25.43 -1.37 -6.25
C ALA A 171 26.30 -0.28 -6.91
N GLY A 172 25.65 0.72 -7.50
CA GLY A 172 26.30 1.97 -7.85
C GLY A 172 26.35 2.93 -6.65
N ASN A 173 27.00 4.07 -6.80
CA ASN A 173 27.01 5.10 -5.76
C ASN A 173 25.87 6.11 -5.97
N TRP A 174 25.75 6.61 -7.21
CA TRP A 174 24.73 7.56 -7.65
C TRP A 174 24.41 7.35 -9.13
N VAL A 175 23.37 8.03 -9.62
CA VAL A 175 22.97 8.07 -11.02
C VAL A 175 22.24 9.37 -11.36
N VAL A 176 22.37 9.86 -12.59
CA VAL A 176 21.48 10.91 -13.14
C VAL A 176 20.42 10.25 -14.02
N LYS A 177 19.15 10.60 -13.79
CA LYS A 177 18.00 10.14 -14.58
C LYS A 177 17.24 11.34 -15.13
N ASP A 178 16.85 11.28 -16.39
CA ASP A 178 15.95 12.26 -16.98
C ASP A 178 14.50 11.89 -16.60
N VAL A 179 13.83 12.77 -15.85
CA VAL A 179 12.40 12.65 -15.51
C VAL A 179 11.66 13.77 -16.21
N GLY A 180 11.22 13.50 -17.43
CA GLY A 180 10.75 14.54 -18.34
C GLY A 180 11.90 15.46 -18.73
N ALA A 181 11.75 16.76 -18.50
CA ALA A 181 12.80 17.75 -18.76
C ALA A 181 13.78 17.95 -17.58
N LEU A 182 13.55 17.29 -16.44
CA LEU A 182 14.38 17.44 -15.24
C LEU A 182 15.50 16.39 -15.22
N ARG A 183 16.76 16.82 -15.10
CA ARG A 183 17.90 15.94 -14.79
C ARG A 183 17.98 15.69 -13.28
N LEU A 184 17.45 14.57 -12.82
CA LEU A 184 17.42 14.19 -11.41
C LEU A 184 18.67 13.38 -11.04
N GLY A 185 19.49 13.92 -10.16
CA GLY A 185 20.56 13.19 -9.48
C GLY A 185 20.01 12.39 -8.31
N ILE A 186 20.40 11.13 -8.22
CA ILE A 186 19.96 10.21 -7.16
C ILE A 186 21.20 9.57 -6.54
N ILE A 187 21.35 9.66 -5.23
CA ILE A 187 22.41 9.00 -4.47
C ILE A 187 21.81 8.00 -3.49
N GLY A 188 22.41 6.82 -3.34
CA GLY A 188 21.98 5.83 -2.36
C GLY A 188 22.99 5.65 -1.24
N VAL A 189 22.50 5.45 -0.03
CA VAL A 189 23.29 5.02 1.13
C VAL A 189 22.49 4.03 1.96
N ALA A 190 23.18 3.10 2.61
CA ALA A 190 22.58 2.02 3.36
C ALA A 190 23.45 1.60 4.55
N ALA A 191 22.84 0.98 5.55
CA ALA A 191 23.55 0.43 6.70
C ALA A 191 23.08 -1.00 7.05
N PRO A 192 23.21 -1.97 6.11
CA PRO A 192 22.71 -3.34 6.30
C PRO A 192 23.45 -4.08 7.43
N ASP A 193 24.70 -3.72 7.74
CA ASP A 193 25.48 -4.24 8.87
C ASP A 193 25.00 -3.73 10.24
N LYS A 194 24.13 -2.72 10.25
CA LYS A 194 23.49 -2.17 11.47
C LYS A 194 22.08 -2.72 11.67
N ALA A 195 21.62 -3.66 10.84
CA ALA A 195 20.37 -4.38 11.07
C ALA A 195 20.49 -5.37 12.24
N LYS A 196 19.36 -5.89 12.74
CA LYS A 196 19.36 -6.84 13.86
C LYS A 196 20.11 -8.14 13.54
N VAL A 197 20.09 -8.56 12.27
CA VAL A 197 20.83 -9.71 11.77
C VAL A 197 21.92 -9.20 10.85
N ALA A 198 23.17 -9.23 11.32
CA ALA A 198 24.31 -8.77 10.54
C ALA A 198 24.50 -9.62 9.27
N LEU A 199 25.19 -9.05 8.28
CA LEU A 199 25.57 -9.72 7.05
C LEU A 199 27.09 -9.86 7.00
N GLU A 200 27.57 -11.09 6.89
CA GLU A 200 29.02 -11.32 6.77
C GLU A 200 29.55 -10.74 5.45
N GLY A 201 30.70 -10.07 5.50
CA GLY A 201 31.35 -9.51 4.31
C GLY A 201 30.73 -8.22 3.76
N VAL A 202 29.64 -7.72 4.33
CA VAL A 202 29.01 -6.46 3.93
C VAL A 202 29.07 -5.47 5.08
N THR A 203 29.65 -4.28 4.83
CA THR A 203 29.86 -3.25 5.86
C THR A 203 29.51 -1.87 5.33
N SER A 204 29.11 -0.95 6.22
CA SER A 204 28.83 0.43 5.85
C SER A 204 29.80 1.42 6.50
N GLN A 205 30.19 2.43 5.72
CA GLN A 205 30.90 3.62 6.19
C GLN A 205 29.91 4.72 6.59
N ALA A 206 30.43 5.81 7.19
CA ALA A 206 29.63 6.98 7.52
C ALA A 206 28.92 7.53 6.27
N PRO A 207 27.58 7.54 6.22
CA PRO A 207 26.85 7.84 4.99
C PRO A 207 26.92 9.31 4.59
N ALA A 208 27.00 10.22 5.57
CA ALA A 208 26.94 11.66 5.31
C ALA A 208 28.09 12.18 4.43
N ASP A 209 29.30 11.64 4.60
CA ASP A 209 30.47 12.02 3.79
C ASP A 209 30.38 11.50 2.36
N GLN A 210 29.83 10.29 2.19
CA GLN A 210 29.61 9.69 0.87
C GLN A 210 28.52 10.43 0.10
N VAL A 211 27.47 10.87 0.81
CA VAL A 211 26.44 11.74 0.23
C VAL A 211 27.04 13.06 -0.25
N ARG A 212 27.90 13.70 0.54
CA ARG A 212 28.60 14.94 0.15
C ARG A 212 29.42 14.76 -1.12
N ALA A 213 30.21 13.69 -1.19
CA ALA A 213 31.01 13.38 -2.36
C ALA A 213 30.15 13.14 -3.62
N GLY A 214 29.03 12.44 -3.47
CA GLY A 214 28.10 12.20 -4.58
C GLY A 214 27.35 13.45 -5.03
N ILE A 215 27.01 14.38 -4.12
CA ILE A 215 26.44 15.67 -4.49
C ILE A 215 27.39 16.43 -5.44
N GLU A 216 28.68 16.47 -5.11
CA GLU A 216 29.69 17.14 -5.95
C GLU A 216 29.86 16.46 -7.31
N ALA A 217 29.77 15.13 -7.37
CA ALA A 217 29.78 14.39 -8.63
C ALA A 217 28.53 14.67 -9.48
N LEU A 218 27.35 14.59 -8.88
CA LEU A 218 26.06 14.82 -9.56
C LEU A 218 25.94 16.25 -10.09
N LYS A 219 26.44 17.26 -9.36
CA LYS A 219 26.53 18.65 -9.86
C LYS A 219 27.36 18.73 -11.14
N LYS A 220 28.50 18.03 -11.21
CA LYS A 220 29.37 17.98 -12.40
C LYS A 220 28.73 17.23 -13.57
N GLU A 221 27.91 16.23 -13.28
CA GLU A 221 27.13 15.48 -14.27
C GLU A 221 25.86 16.22 -14.74
N GLY A 222 25.65 17.45 -14.27
CA GLY A 222 24.55 18.33 -14.69
C GLY A 222 23.22 18.02 -14.03
N ALA A 223 23.22 17.43 -12.83
CA ALA A 223 22.00 17.26 -12.05
C ALA A 223 21.39 18.62 -11.69
N GLN A 224 20.08 18.75 -11.92
CA GLN A 224 19.29 19.95 -11.61
C GLN A 224 18.56 19.83 -10.26
N ALA A 225 18.35 18.61 -9.77
CA ALA A 225 17.84 18.32 -8.43
C ALA A 225 18.57 17.08 -7.91
N ILE A 226 18.78 16.97 -6.59
CA ILE A 226 19.46 15.82 -5.99
C ILE A 226 18.62 15.24 -4.85
N ILE A 227 18.34 13.93 -4.90
CA ILE A 227 17.63 13.20 -3.84
C ILE A 227 18.53 12.09 -3.30
N ALA A 228 18.54 11.91 -1.98
CA ALA A 228 19.19 10.78 -1.35
C ALA A 228 18.18 9.68 -0.99
N LEU A 229 18.51 8.43 -1.30
CA LEU A 229 17.81 7.22 -0.87
C LEU A 229 18.61 6.61 0.28
N ALA A 230 18.03 6.54 1.47
CA ALA A 230 18.79 6.32 2.70
C ALA A 230 18.19 5.18 3.54
N ALA A 231 18.64 3.95 3.29
CA ALA A 231 18.29 2.74 4.06
C ALA A 231 19.14 2.65 5.35
N VAL A 232 19.04 3.69 6.19
CA VAL A 232 19.89 3.94 7.37
C VAL A 232 19.10 4.24 8.64
N GLY A 233 17.76 4.33 8.52
CA GLY A 233 16.87 4.79 9.58
C GLY A 233 16.83 6.32 9.73
N ARG A 234 15.73 6.82 10.28
CA ARG A 234 15.40 8.24 10.32
C ARG A 234 16.43 9.12 11.03
N GLY A 235 16.99 8.66 12.15
CA GLY A 235 17.95 9.44 12.93
C GLY A 235 19.26 9.72 12.19
N GLU A 236 19.74 8.76 11.40
CA GLU A 236 20.91 8.96 10.53
C GLU A 236 20.54 9.82 9.31
N ALA A 237 19.38 9.59 8.69
CA ALA A 237 18.91 10.43 7.59
C ALA A 237 18.84 11.93 7.94
N LYS A 238 18.40 12.27 9.15
CA LYS A 238 18.40 13.66 9.64
C LYS A 238 19.81 14.25 9.76
N ARG A 239 20.79 13.45 10.18
CA ARG A 239 22.20 13.87 10.23
C ARG A 239 22.79 14.07 8.83
N ILE A 240 22.41 13.23 7.87
CA ILE A 240 22.78 13.42 6.46
C ILE A 240 22.22 14.75 5.94
N ALA A 241 20.94 15.04 6.21
CA ALA A 241 20.30 16.28 5.77
C ALA A 241 20.96 17.54 6.36
N ASP A 242 21.32 17.51 7.65
CA ASP A 242 21.93 18.64 8.35
C ASP A 242 23.27 19.08 7.72
N VAL A 243 24.09 18.13 7.30
CA VAL A 243 25.44 18.41 6.76
C VAL A 243 25.51 18.43 5.23
N ASN A 244 24.38 18.25 4.54
CA ASN A 244 24.26 18.26 3.07
C ASN A 244 23.04 19.08 2.62
N PRO A 245 23.06 20.43 2.82
CA PRO A 245 21.91 21.30 2.55
C PRO A 245 21.55 21.44 1.06
N GLU A 246 22.39 20.95 0.14
CA GLU A 246 22.11 20.98 -1.31
C GLU A 246 21.14 19.88 -1.78
N LEU A 247 20.79 18.93 -0.92
CA LEU A 247 19.76 17.94 -1.22
C LEU A 247 18.39 18.60 -1.32
N LEU A 248 17.59 18.16 -2.28
CA LEU A 248 16.17 18.48 -2.33
C LEU A 248 15.40 17.67 -1.27
N ALA A 249 15.67 16.37 -1.19
CA ALA A 249 14.97 15.46 -0.29
C ALA A 249 15.80 14.23 0.07
N ILE A 250 15.40 13.58 1.17
CA ILE A 250 15.86 12.24 1.58
C ILE A 250 14.64 11.33 1.73
N VAL A 251 14.66 10.19 1.03
CA VAL A 251 13.73 9.08 1.26
C VAL A 251 14.37 8.15 2.27
N VAL A 252 13.72 7.98 3.41
CA VAL A 252 14.21 7.19 4.55
C VAL A 252 13.68 5.77 4.43
N GLY A 253 14.59 4.81 4.54
CA GLY A 253 14.28 3.39 4.74
C GLY A 253 14.93 2.86 6.01
N SER A 254 14.42 1.75 6.53
CA SER A 254 15.09 1.06 7.63
C SER A 254 16.37 0.36 7.18
N THR A 255 17.22 0.02 8.13
CA THR A 255 18.45 -0.78 7.88
C THR A 255 18.13 -2.24 7.56
N GLY A 256 16.95 -2.72 7.98
CA GLY A 256 16.51 -4.09 7.89
C GLY A 256 15.38 -4.36 8.88
N GLY A 257 14.53 -5.33 8.56
CA GLY A 257 13.32 -5.64 9.32
C GLY A 257 12.87 -7.09 9.16
N GLY A 258 11.80 -7.44 9.85
CA GLY A 258 11.20 -8.77 9.81
C GLY A 258 9.77 -8.78 10.32
N GLY A 259 8.98 -9.71 9.81
CA GLY A 259 7.58 -9.94 10.17
C GLY A 259 6.55 -8.97 9.59
N ASP A 260 5.28 -9.34 9.75
CA ASP A 260 4.12 -8.67 9.14
C ASP A 260 3.63 -7.41 9.87
N ALA A 261 4.40 -6.90 10.84
CA ALA A 261 3.97 -5.76 11.64
C ALA A 261 3.95 -4.47 10.81
N ASN A 262 2.82 -3.77 10.81
CA ASN A 262 2.69 -2.50 10.10
C ASN A 262 3.24 -1.32 10.91
N THR A 263 3.88 -0.39 10.22
CA THR A 263 4.40 0.87 10.77
C THR A 263 3.46 2.02 10.43
N LYS A 264 3.60 3.14 11.15
CA LYS A 264 2.91 4.39 10.81
C LYS A 264 3.90 5.31 10.13
N ALA A 265 3.46 6.00 9.08
CA ALA A 265 4.26 7.03 8.44
C ALA A 265 4.44 8.21 9.42
N PRO A 266 5.67 8.53 9.83
CA PRO A 266 5.93 9.74 10.61
C PRO A 266 5.72 11.00 9.74
N PRO A 267 5.39 12.15 10.35
CA PRO A 267 5.24 13.41 9.62
C PRO A 267 6.50 13.75 8.82
N ALA A 268 6.33 14.20 7.58
CA ALA A 268 7.45 14.75 6.83
C ALA A 268 7.98 16.01 7.53
N GLU A 269 9.30 16.20 7.51
CA GLU A 269 9.95 17.34 8.16
C GLU A 269 11.04 17.93 7.30
N ARG A 270 11.41 19.18 7.58
CA ARG A 270 12.53 19.84 6.92
C ARG A 270 13.68 20.02 7.88
N ILE A 271 14.88 19.66 7.43
CA ILE A 271 16.14 19.98 8.09
C ILE A 271 16.85 20.99 7.18
N GLY A 272 16.82 22.26 7.59
CA GLY A 272 17.13 23.38 6.68
C GLY A 272 16.17 23.38 5.48
N ASP A 273 16.72 23.27 4.28
CA ASP A 273 15.95 23.20 3.02
C ASP A 273 15.67 21.76 2.56
N VAL A 274 16.23 20.74 3.21
CA VAL A 274 16.11 19.34 2.81
C VAL A 274 14.84 18.72 3.39
N LEU A 275 14.01 18.13 2.53
CA LEU A 275 12.79 17.43 2.93
C LEU A 275 13.09 15.97 3.31
N VAL A 276 12.79 15.57 4.55
CA VAL A 276 12.98 14.20 5.05
C VAL A 276 11.63 13.47 5.05
N ILE A 277 11.56 12.35 4.32
CA ILE A 277 10.32 11.64 4.00
C ILE A 277 10.49 10.17 4.35
N GLU A 278 9.50 9.62 5.06
CA GLU A 278 9.43 8.21 5.43
C GLU A 278 7.97 7.78 5.34
N THR A 279 7.70 6.72 4.59
CA THR A 279 6.35 6.18 4.42
C THR A 279 6.11 5.03 5.39
N ALA A 280 4.84 4.72 5.66
CA ALA A 280 4.47 3.45 6.28
C ALA A 280 4.94 2.29 5.40
N ASN A 281 5.26 1.16 6.04
CA ASN A 281 5.74 -0.04 5.35
C ASN A 281 4.62 -0.72 4.55
N HIS A 282 4.99 -1.78 3.82
CA HIS A 282 4.05 -2.64 3.08
C HIS A 282 3.17 -1.87 2.07
N LEU A 283 3.74 -0.80 1.50
CA LEU A 283 3.06 0.12 0.59
C LEU A 283 1.77 0.75 1.16
N GLN A 284 1.54 0.73 2.47
CA GLN A 284 0.34 1.34 3.05
C GLN A 284 0.18 2.82 2.67
N THR A 285 1.32 3.51 2.54
CA THR A 285 1.38 4.89 2.07
C THR A 285 2.51 5.09 1.08
N VAL A 286 2.35 6.07 0.20
CA VAL A 286 3.40 6.55 -0.71
C VAL A 286 3.53 8.07 -0.60
N GLY A 287 4.76 8.56 -0.60
CA GLY A 287 5.03 10.00 -0.72
C GLY A 287 4.92 10.45 -2.17
N VAL A 288 4.20 11.54 -2.44
CA VAL A 288 4.11 12.14 -3.77
C VAL A 288 4.79 13.50 -3.74
N LEU A 289 5.88 13.64 -4.51
CA LEU A 289 6.65 14.87 -4.63
C LEU A 289 6.54 15.42 -6.05
N ASP A 290 5.77 16.50 -6.19
CA ASP A 290 5.58 17.24 -7.44
C ASP A 290 6.61 18.35 -7.57
N LEU A 291 7.34 18.37 -8.67
CA LEU A 291 8.38 19.34 -8.97
C LEU A 291 7.95 20.22 -10.14
N TYR A 292 7.91 21.53 -9.91
CA TYR A 292 7.55 22.54 -10.89
C TYR A 292 8.81 23.34 -11.24
N VAL A 293 9.35 23.07 -12.42
CA VAL A 293 10.60 23.69 -12.90
C VAL A 293 10.24 24.89 -13.79
N ARG A 294 10.63 26.10 -13.35
CA ARG A 294 10.43 27.36 -14.10
C ARG A 294 11.75 27.98 -14.57
N ASP A 295 12.80 27.86 -13.76
CA ASP A 295 14.15 28.35 -14.03
C ASP A 295 15.14 27.17 -14.06
N GLY A 296 16.12 27.14 -14.99
CA GLY A 296 16.63 25.84 -15.50
C GLY A 296 18.12 25.59 -15.77
N ASN A 297 19.08 26.40 -15.31
CA ASN A 297 20.51 26.06 -15.48
C ASN A 297 21.18 25.69 -14.15
N GLY A 298 21.85 24.52 -14.11
CA GLY A 298 22.54 24.02 -12.92
C GLY A 298 21.60 23.48 -11.84
N LEU A 299 22.10 23.38 -10.61
CA LEU A 299 21.33 22.88 -9.47
C LEU A 299 20.25 23.90 -9.06
N ILE A 300 18.98 23.47 -9.11
CA ILE A 300 17.81 24.30 -8.87
C ILE A 300 17.48 24.31 -7.38
N LYS A 301 17.27 25.51 -6.82
CA LYS A 301 16.70 25.68 -5.49
C LYS A 301 15.17 25.69 -5.58
N PHE A 302 14.52 24.68 -5.00
CA PHE A 302 13.05 24.60 -4.98
C PHE A 302 12.49 25.25 -3.72
N ALA A 303 11.54 26.18 -3.90
CA ALA A 303 10.74 26.68 -2.79
C ALA A 303 9.69 25.64 -2.34
N ASP A 304 9.42 25.58 -1.04
CA ASP A 304 8.33 24.77 -0.49
C ASP A 304 6.97 25.47 -0.75
N ALA A 305 6.20 24.96 -1.71
CA ALA A 305 4.82 25.39 -1.95
C ALA A 305 3.79 24.48 -1.28
N THR A 306 4.23 23.44 -0.56
CA THR A 306 3.41 22.61 0.32
C THR A 306 3.08 23.38 1.59
N GLY A 307 4.13 23.97 2.18
CA GLY A 307 4.14 24.42 3.57
C GLY A 307 4.15 23.23 4.52
N ILE A 308 5.27 22.52 4.63
CA ILE A 308 5.41 21.31 5.46
C ILE A 308 4.98 21.52 6.92
N GLU A 309 5.26 22.70 7.50
CA GLU A 309 4.79 23.06 8.83
C GLU A 309 3.25 23.13 8.93
N ARG A 310 2.58 23.50 7.83
CA ARG A 310 1.12 23.44 7.72
C ARG A 310 0.62 22.01 7.50
N THR A 311 1.37 21.16 6.83
CA THR A 311 1.05 19.71 6.73
C THR A 311 1.07 19.07 8.12
N LYS A 312 2.08 19.33 8.94
CA LYS A 312 2.10 18.89 10.35
C LYS A 312 0.89 19.41 11.10
N LYS A 313 0.56 20.70 10.92
CA LYS A 313 -0.65 21.27 11.53
C LYS A 313 -1.93 20.57 11.06
N ARG A 314 -2.02 20.19 9.79
CA ARG A 314 -3.17 19.45 9.22
C ARG A 314 -3.30 18.05 9.84
N GLU A 315 -2.20 17.36 10.02
CA GLU A 315 -2.16 16.03 10.65
C GLU A 315 -2.56 16.11 12.13
N GLU A 316 -2.03 17.08 12.88
CA GLU A 316 -2.45 17.35 14.27
C GLU A 316 -3.95 17.66 14.37
N LEU A 317 -4.47 18.52 13.48
CA LEU A 317 -5.89 18.86 13.45
C LEU A 317 -6.74 17.63 13.14
N SER A 318 -6.31 16.78 12.20
CA SER A 318 -7.04 15.55 11.84
C SER A 318 -7.07 14.54 12.99
N ALA A 319 -5.94 14.29 13.65
CA ALA A 319 -5.88 13.41 14.82
C ALA A 319 -6.80 13.92 15.95
N ARG A 320 -6.86 15.24 16.16
CA ARG A 320 -7.73 15.85 17.16
C ARG A 320 -9.22 15.77 16.78
N ILE A 321 -9.55 15.92 15.50
CA ILE A 321 -10.90 15.72 14.98
C ILE A 321 -11.35 14.28 15.23
N ASP A 322 -10.49 13.30 14.95
CA ASP A 322 -10.82 11.88 15.09
C ASP A 322 -11.00 11.48 16.57
N ASP A 323 -10.12 11.94 17.48
CA ASP A 323 -10.29 11.75 18.93
C ASP A 323 -11.60 12.36 19.45
N LEU A 324 -11.94 13.59 19.02
CA LEU A 324 -13.20 14.23 19.40
C LEU A 324 -14.42 13.46 18.86
N ARG A 325 -14.37 12.98 17.62
CA ARG A 325 -15.44 12.16 17.03
C ARG A 325 -15.64 10.86 17.80
N ALA A 326 -14.57 10.16 18.15
CA ALA A 326 -14.64 8.94 18.94
C ALA A 326 -15.27 9.19 20.33
N ARG A 327 -14.90 10.29 20.99
CA ARG A 327 -15.48 10.70 22.27
C ARG A 327 -16.95 11.06 22.16
N ILE A 328 -17.33 11.84 21.14
CA ILE A 328 -18.73 12.20 20.87
C ILE A 328 -19.57 10.93 20.68
N ALA A 329 -19.11 9.98 19.86
CA ALA A 329 -19.81 8.71 19.64
C ALA A 329 -19.98 7.90 20.94
N THR A 330 -19.02 7.98 21.86
CA THR A 330 -19.14 7.35 23.19
C THR A 330 -20.17 8.08 24.06
N TRP A 331 -20.11 9.40 24.12
CA TRP A 331 -21.00 10.24 24.94
C TRP A 331 -22.45 10.23 24.46
N GLU A 332 -22.68 10.11 23.15
CA GLU A 332 -24.04 9.98 22.59
C GLU A 332 -24.78 8.74 23.11
N ASN A 333 -24.04 7.72 23.56
CA ASN A 333 -24.58 6.50 24.14
C ASN A 333 -24.63 6.53 25.69
N ASP A 334 -24.07 7.56 26.33
CA ASP A 334 -24.04 7.72 27.78
C ASP A 334 -25.13 8.70 28.25
N LYS A 335 -26.14 8.17 28.94
CA LYS A 335 -27.29 8.94 29.44
C LYS A 335 -26.94 9.94 30.55
N THR A 336 -25.71 9.90 31.08
CA THR A 336 -25.23 10.79 32.13
C THR A 336 -24.57 12.06 31.61
N VAL A 337 -24.29 12.13 30.30
CA VAL A 337 -23.66 13.29 29.65
C VAL A 337 -24.71 14.30 29.17
N ASP A 338 -24.54 15.58 29.49
CA ASP A 338 -25.46 16.63 29.04
C ASP A 338 -25.35 16.84 27.53
N LYS A 339 -26.50 16.91 26.85
CA LYS A 339 -26.56 17.15 25.41
C LYS A 339 -25.83 18.44 24.99
N ARG A 340 -25.80 19.46 25.85
CA ARG A 340 -25.06 20.71 25.61
C ARG A 340 -23.55 20.47 25.48
N ASP A 341 -23.00 19.54 26.23
CA ASP A 341 -21.58 19.18 26.13
C ASP A 341 -21.28 18.43 24.84
N ILE A 342 -22.18 17.55 24.40
CA ILE A 342 -22.08 16.86 23.10
C ILE A 342 -22.13 17.88 21.95
N ASP A 343 -23.09 18.80 21.97
CA ASP A 343 -23.23 19.83 20.95
C ASP A 343 -22.04 20.81 20.92
N ALA A 344 -21.46 21.14 22.08
CA ALA A 344 -20.24 21.93 22.16
C ALA A 344 -19.04 21.22 21.51
N ARG A 345 -18.89 19.91 21.72
CA ARG A 345 -17.81 19.13 21.08
C ARG A 345 -18.02 18.96 19.58
N ARG A 346 -19.26 18.85 19.10
CA ARG A 346 -19.57 18.88 17.66
C ARG A 346 -19.19 20.24 17.04
N ALA A 347 -19.44 21.34 17.74
CA ALA A 347 -18.99 22.67 17.29
C ALA A 347 -17.46 22.79 17.26
N ASP A 348 -16.75 22.21 18.24
CA ASP A 348 -15.28 22.13 18.22
C ASP A 348 -14.77 21.34 17.01
N VAL A 349 -15.38 20.19 16.69
CA VAL A 349 -15.05 19.41 15.49
C VAL A 349 -15.23 20.26 14.24
N ALA A 350 -16.38 20.91 14.07
CA ALA A 350 -16.64 21.77 12.90
C ALA A 350 -15.63 22.91 12.78
N LYS A 351 -15.21 23.51 13.90
CA LYS A 351 -14.17 24.55 13.92
C LYS A 351 -12.81 24.01 13.48
N LEU A 352 -12.39 22.87 14.01
CA LEU A 352 -11.12 22.23 13.63
C LEU A 352 -11.13 21.81 12.16
N GLU A 353 -12.28 21.36 11.64
CA GLU A 353 -12.44 21.04 10.22
C GLU A 353 -12.32 22.27 9.33
N ALA A 354 -12.90 23.40 9.74
CA ALA A 354 -12.77 24.67 9.03
C ALA A 354 -11.32 25.18 9.05
N GLU A 355 -10.63 25.09 10.20
CA GLU A 355 -9.21 25.43 10.32
C GLU A 355 -8.35 24.54 9.41
N ARG A 356 -8.61 23.23 9.40
CA ARG A 356 -7.93 22.28 8.52
C ARG A 356 -8.14 22.63 7.04
N ALA A 357 -9.38 22.93 6.64
CA ALA A 357 -9.71 23.29 5.25
C ALA A 357 -9.11 24.63 4.81
N ALA A 358 -8.86 25.56 5.73
CA ALA A 358 -8.21 26.83 5.42
C ALA A 358 -6.72 26.66 5.06
N LEU A 359 -6.06 25.61 5.56
CA LEU A 359 -4.65 25.32 5.27
C LEU A 359 -4.40 24.95 3.79
N ASP A 360 -5.45 24.60 3.03
CA ASP A 360 -5.36 24.07 1.66
C ASP A 360 -5.35 25.16 0.56
N LYS A 361 -5.55 26.44 0.91
CA LYS A 361 -5.84 27.52 -0.05
C LYS A 361 -4.64 28.37 -0.47
N THR A 362 -3.42 27.84 -0.40
CA THR A 362 -2.23 28.66 -0.65
C THR A 362 -1.84 28.70 -2.12
N ALA A 363 -1.72 29.90 -2.67
CA ALA A 363 -1.14 30.11 -3.98
C ALA A 363 0.34 29.65 -4.00
N PRO A 364 0.82 29.05 -5.10
CA PRO A 364 2.24 28.75 -5.25
C PRO A 364 3.07 30.04 -5.30
N PRO A 365 4.39 29.98 -5.05
CA PRO A 365 5.29 31.11 -5.25
C PRO A 365 5.12 31.72 -6.65
N ALA A 366 5.15 33.05 -6.74
CA ALA A 366 4.97 33.77 -8.02
C ALA A 366 6.15 33.59 -8.99
N THR A 367 7.34 33.39 -8.45
CA THR A 367 8.60 33.21 -9.20
C THR A 367 9.39 32.04 -8.64
N GLY A 368 10.35 31.52 -9.41
CA GLY A 368 11.18 30.40 -9.00
C GLY A 368 10.51 29.04 -9.15
N SER A 369 11.34 28.01 -9.25
CA SER A 369 10.93 26.62 -9.19
C SER A 369 10.48 26.25 -7.77
N PHE A 370 9.52 25.35 -7.64
CA PHE A 370 8.94 24.96 -6.35
C PHE A 370 8.51 23.50 -6.33
N TYR A 371 8.32 22.95 -5.13
CA TYR A 371 7.76 21.62 -4.97
C TYR A 371 6.45 21.63 -4.19
N ARG A 372 5.64 20.58 -4.40
CA ARG A 372 4.51 20.22 -3.54
C ARG A 372 4.66 18.77 -3.12
N TYR A 373 4.47 18.51 -1.84
CA TYR A 373 4.56 17.18 -1.25
C TYR A 373 3.21 16.77 -0.66
N ALA A 374 2.87 15.50 -0.79
CA ALA A 374 1.77 14.94 -0.02
C ALA A 374 1.97 13.44 0.24
N MET A 375 1.54 12.97 1.41
CA MET A 375 1.35 11.56 1.66
C MET A 375 0.04 11.09 1.02
N ARG A 376 0.04 9.88 0.45
CA ARG A 376 -1.15 9.22 -0.08
C ARG A 376 -1.23 7.82 0.49
N ASP A 377 -2.43 7.44 0.91
CA ASP A 377 -2.73 6.06 1.25
C ASP A 377 -2.90 5.27 -0.05
N VAL A 378 -2.36 4.05 -0.09
CA VAL A 378 -2.64 3.10 -1.15
C VAL A 378 -3.82 2.26 -0.68
N ARG A 379 -4.95 2.31 -1.40
CA ARG A 379 -6.23 1.74 -0.98
C ARG A 379 -6.88 0.99 -2.15
N ASP A 380 -7.79 0.07 -1.83
CA ASP A 380 -8.58 -0.68 -2.81
C ASP A 380 -9.36 0.25 -3.77
N ASN A 381 -9.78 1.42 -3.29
CA ASN A 381 -10.48 2.42 -4.10
C ASN A 381 -9.62 3.07 -5.21
N ALA A 382 -8.29 2.89 -5.15
CA ALA A 382 -7.39 3.22 -6.24
C ALA A 382 -7.64 2.31 -7.46
N GLY A 383 -8.34 1.20 -7.30
CA GLY A 383 -8.49 0.16 -8.32
C GLY A 383 -7.26 -0.74 -8.37
N ALA A 384 -7.18 -1.60 -9.37
CA ALA A 384 -6.03 -2.47 -9.59
C ALA A 384 -5.41 -2.17 -10.96
N ASP A 385 -4.08 -2.11 -11.03
CA ASP A 385 -3.37 -2.09 -12.31
C ASP A 385 -3.40 -3.51 -12.91
N GLU A 386 -3.96 -3.63 -14.11
CA GLU A 386 -4.17 -4.94 -14.74
C GLU A 386 -2.86 -5.65 -15.08
N ALA A 387 -1.77 -4.92 -15.39
CA ALA A 387 -0.48 -5.53 -15.68
C ALA A 387 0.16 -6.09 -14.40
N VAL A 388 0.12 -5.32 -13.30
CA VAL A 388 0.61 -5.77 -12.00
C VAL A 388 -0.24 -6.93 -11.47
N LYS A 389 -1.56 -6.84 -11.57
CA LYS A 389 -2.49 -7.91 -11.18
C LYS A 389 -2.26 -9.20 -11.97
N ALA A 390 -1.94 -9.09 -13.26
CA ALA A 390 -1.57 -10.25 -14.08
C ALA A 390 -0.27 -10.90 -13.59
N GLN A 391 0.74 -10.11 -13.18
CA GLN A 391 1.98 -10.62 -12.59
C GLN A 391 1.71 -11.35 -11.26
N MET A 392 0.89 -10.77 -10.38
CA MET A 392 0.47 -11.40 -9.12
C MET A 392 -0.27 -12.72 -9.38
N THR A 393 -1.17 -12.75 -10.36
CA THR A 393 -1.89 -13.98 -10.74
C THR A 393 -0.92 -15.06 -11.27
N ALA A 394 0.07 -14.67 -12.07
CA ALA A 394 1.09 -15.59 -12.56
C ALA A 394 1.95 -16.15 -11.41
N TYR A 395 2.28 -15.32 -10.42
CA TYR A 395 2.95 -15.73 -9.20
C TYR A 395 2.16 -16.81 -8.45
N TYR A 396 0.87 -16.58 -8.19
CA TYR A 396 0.05 -17.56 -7.47
C TYR A 396 -0.02 -18.89 -8.22
N LYS A 397 -0.25 -18.87 -9.53
CA LYS A 397 -0.21 -20.08 -10.36
C LYS A 397 1.12 -20.82 -10.26
N TYR A 398 2.24 -20.09 -10.41
CA TYR A 398 3.56 -20.68 -10.29
C TYR A 398 3.79 -21.32 -8.92
N VAL A 399 3.50 -20.60 -7.84
CA VAL A 399 3.66 -21.12 -6.47
C VAL A 399 2.78 -22.34 -6.24
N ASN A 400 1.54 -22.30 -6.72
CA ASN A 400 0.61 -23.41 -6.56
C ASN A 400 1.12 -24.68 -7.26
N ASP A 401 1.56 -24.55 -8.53
CA ASP A 401 2.10 -25.67 -9.31
C ASP A 401 3.42 -26.18 -8.72
N HIS A 402 4.31 -25.27 -8.30
CA HIS A 402 5.59 -25.61 -7.70
C HIS A 402 5.44 -26.32 -6.36
N ASN A 403 4.70 -25.72 -5.41
CA ASN A 403 4.52 -26.25 -4.07
C ASN A 403 3.77 -27.58 -4.06
N LYS A 404 2.86 -27.79 -5.03
CA LYS A 404 2.20 -29.09 -5.22
C LYS A 404 3.20 -30.23 -5.46
N VAL A 405 4.28 -29.95 -6.20
CA VAL A 405 5.33 -30.93 -6.50
C VAL A 405 6.35 -30.99 -5.35
N GLU A 406 6.87 -29.84 -4.94
CA GLU A 406 7.90 -29.73 -3.90
C GLU A 406 7.47 -30.40 -2.59
N PHE A 407 6.22 -30.21 -2.20
CA PHE A 407 5.70 -30.76 -0.95
C PHE A 407 4.85 -32.01 -1.14
N ALA A 408 4.85 -32.68 -2.31
CA ALA A 408 3.99 -33.83 -2.57
C ALA A 408 4.09 -34.95 -1.49
N ASP A 409 5.29 -35.15 -0.94
CA ASP A 409 5.57 -36.16 0.09
C ASP A 409 5.47 -35.62 1.54
N ARG A 410 5.19 -34.32 1.73
CA ARG A 410 5.09 -33.70 3.06
C ARG A 410 3.85 -34.19 3.79
N LYS A 411 4.07 -35.11 4.74
CA LYS A 411 3.02 -35.63 5.62
C LYS A 411 3.06 -34.96 7.00
N PRO A 412 1.92 -34.81 7.68
CA PRO A 412 1.91 -34.37 9.07
C PRO A 412 2.65 -35.40 9.92
N LYS A 413 3.23 -34.97 11.05
CA LYS A 413 3.75 -35.92 12.04
C LYS A 413 2.59 -36.81 12.52
N PRO A 414 2.78 -38.13 12.69
CA PRO A 414 1.74 -38.96 13.29
C PRO A 414 1.47 -38.53 14.75
N PRO A 415 0.24 -38.68 15.26
CA PRO A 415 -0.02 -38.53 16.68
C PRO A 415 0.85 -39.49 17.50
N GLU A 416 1.34 -39.03 18.65
CA GLU A 416 2.03 -39.92 19.59
C GLU A 416 1.11 -41.03 20.09
N LYS A 417 1.68 -42.16 20.52
CA LYS A 417 0.91 -43.30 20.99
C LYS A 417 -0.01 -42.87 22.15
N GLY A 418 -1.32 -43.02 21.95
CA GLY A 418 -2.33 -42.68 22.94
C GLY A 418 -2.80 -41.22 22.91
N GLN A 419 -2.25 -40.38 22.03
CA GLN A 419 -2.74 -39.04 21.78
C GLN A 419 -3.80 -39.02 20.65
N PRO A 420 -4.76 -38.09 20.70
CA PRO A 420 -5.75 -37.94 19.64
C PRO A 420 -5.15 -37.36 18.35
N GLY A 421 -5.76 -37.72 17.22
CA GLY A 421 -5.50 -37.17 15.90
C GLY A 421 -6.78 -36.61 15.28
N TYR A 422 -6.65 -35.93 14.14
CA TYR A 422 -7.76 -35.34 13.42
C TYR A 422 -8.46 -36.41 12.58
N VAL A 423 -9.79 -36.39 12.57
CA VAL A 423 -10.63 -37.39 11.89
C VAL A 423 -11.50 -36.82 10.79
N GLY A 424 -11.66 -35.50 10.76
CA GLY A 424 -12.49 -34.83 9.77
C GLY A 424 -13.97 -34.76 10.13
N VAL A 425 -14.66 -33.79 9.52
CA VAL A 425 -16.05 -33.42 9.81
C VAL A 425 -17.04 -34.57 9.55
N ASP A 426 -16.75 -35.46 8.61
CA ASP A 426 -17.66 -36.57 8.27
C ASP A 426 -17.74 -37.60 9.40
N VAL A 427 -16.63 -37.82 10.14
CA VAL A 427 -16.66 -38.68 11.33
C VAL A 427 -17.52 -38.06 12.43
N CYS A 428 -17.44 -36.74 12.64
CA CYS A 428 -18.28 -36.02 13.60
C CYS A 428 -19.76 -36.05 13.23
N THR A 429 -20.07 -36.02 11.93
CA THR A 429 -21.44 -35.97 11.40
C THR A 429 -22.27 -37.21 11.74
N ASN A 430 -21.61 -38.35 12.00
CA ASN A 430 -22.29 -39.59 12.42
C ASN A 430 -23.09 -39.44 13.74
N CYS A 431 -22.70 -38.50 14.61
CA CYS A 431 -23.37 -38.24 15.89
C CYS A 431 -23.84 -36.78 16.06
N HIS A 432 -23.35 -35.84 15.26
CA HIS A 432 -23.57 -34.39 15.40
C HIS A 432 -24.20 -33.77 14.15
N GLU A 433 -25.34 -34.31 13.70
CA GLU A 433 -26.07 -33.82 12.52
C GLU A 433 -26.57 -32.37 12.69
N GLU A 434 -27.16 -32.03 13.85
CA GLU A 434 -27.63 -30.66 14.11
C GLU A 434 -26.47 -29.63 14.05
N PRO A 435 -25.31 -29.82 14.73
CA PRO A 435 -24.14 -28.98 14.54
C PRO A 435 -23.60 -28.93 13.11
N ARG A 436 -23.59 -30.06 12.40
CA ARG A 436 -23.13 -30.11 11.01
C ARG A 436 -23.94 -29.16 10.14
N ALA A 437 -25.27 -29.18 10.26
CA ALA A 437 -26.16 -28.30 9.50
C ALA A 437 -25.97 -26.80 9.81
N VAL A 438 -25.46 -26.46 10.99
CA VAL A 438 -25.04 -25.08 11.33
C VAL A 438 -23.72 -24.75 10.63
N TRP A 439 -22.71 -25.62 10.76
CA TRP A 439 -21.39 -25.42 10.16
C TRP A 439 -21.42 -25.27 8.64
N ASP A 440 -22.22 -26.09 7.94
CA ASP A 440 -22.36 -26.07 6.48
C ASP A 440 -22.80 -24.70 5.92
N LYS A 441 -23.41 -23.85 6.74
CA LYS A 441 -23.88 -22.51 6.34
C LYS A 441 -22.84 -21.42 6.59
N THR A 442 -21.73 -21.76 7.23
CA THR A 442 -20.68 -20.81 7.59
C THR A 442 -19.65 -20.68 6.47
N ARG A 443 -18.91 -19.56 6.45
CA ARG A 443 -17.77 -19.39 5.53
C ARG A 443 -16.66 -20.40 5.80
N HIS A 444 -16.58 -20.93 7.02
CA HIS A 444 -15.58 -21.93 7.40
C HIS A 444 -15.74 -23.23 6.63
N ALA A 445 -16.96 -23.63 6.27
CA ALA A 445 -17.24 -24.82 5.45
C ALA A 445 -16.88 -24.66 3.96
N HIS A 446 -16.45 -23.47 3.56
CA HIS A 446 -16.05 -23.13 2.20
C HIS A 446 -14.67 -22.46 2.17
N ALA A 447 -13.88 -22.60 3.24
CA ALA A 447 -12.61 -21.90 3.35
C ALA A 447 -11.62 -22.37 2.28
N TYR A 448 -11.48 -23.67 2.03
CA TYR A 448 -10.47 -24.18 1.10
C TYR A 448 -10.73 -23.75 -0.34
N VAL A 449 -12.00 -23.75 -0.77
CA VAL A 449 -12.36 -23.36 -2.15
C VAL A 449 -12.01 -21.90 -2.46
N THR A 450 -12.03 -21.00 -1.47
CA THR A 450 -11.59 -19.61 -1.70
C THR A 450 -10.13 -19.50 -2.09
N LEU A 451 -9.30 -20.49 -1.73
CA LEU A 451 -7.92 -20.57 -2.19
C LEU A 451 -7.83 -21.20 -3.58
N SER A 452 -8.54 -22.30 -3.81
CA SER A 452 -8.54 -23.01 -5.09
C SER A 452 -9.02 -22.15 -6.27
N ASP A 453 -10.01 -21.28 -6.04
CA ASP A 453 -10.51 -20.34 -7.06
C ASP A 453 -9.47 -19.28 -7.45
N GLN A 454 -8.41 -19.12 -6.65
CA GLN A 454 -7.37 -18.11 -6.82
C GLN A 454 -5.96 -18.69 -7.01
N PHE A 455 -5.83 -20.02 -7.15
CA PHE A 455 -4.54 -20.71 -7.24
C PHE A 455 -3.66 -20.49 -6.00
N LYS A 456 -4.26 -20.53 -4.80
CA LYS A 456 -3.58 -20.30 -3.52
C LYS A 456 -3.60 -21.51 -2.59
N GLU A 457 -4.19 -22.62 -3.01
CA GLU A 457 -4.45 -23.77 -2.15
C GLU A 457 -3.19 -24.52 -1.72
N PHE A 458 -2.07 -24.35 -2.44
CA PHE A 458 -0.75 -24.82 -2.05
C PHE A 458 0.20 -23.69 -1.62
N ASN A 459 -0.30 -22.47 -1.38
CA ASN A 459 0.52 -21.36 -0.91
C ASN A 459 0.75 -21.47 0.61
N LEU A 460 2.01 -21.41 1.06
CA LEU A 460 2.41 -21.59 2.47
C LEU A 460 1.95 -20.46 3.42
N ASP A 461 1.53 -19.32 2.88
CA ASP A 461 0.99 -18.19 3.64
C ASP A 461 -0.53 -18.29 3.80
N CYS A 462 -1.20 -19.03 2.90
CA CYS A 462 -2.66 -19.08 2.84
C CYS A 462 -3.25 -20.36 3.44
N VAL A 463 -2.65 -21.51 3.13
CA VAL A 463 -3.26 -22.82 3.42
C VAL A 463 -3.47 -23.05 4.91
N SER A 464 -2.59 -22.51 5.76
CA SER A 464 -2.58 -22.77 7.22
C SER A 464 -3.88 -22.40 7.94
N CYS A 465 -4.57 -21.38 7.45
CA CYS A 465 -5.83 -20.88 8.00
C CYS A 465 -7.07 -21.46 7.30
N HIS A 466 -6.90 -22.23 6.22
CA HIS A 466 -7.98 -22.70 5.34
C HIS A 466 -8.17 -24.22 5.36
N VAL A 467 -7.45 -24.91 6.25
CA VAL A 467 -7.54 -26.36 6.46
C VAL A 467 -7.56 -26.68 7.95
N THR A 468 -7.98 -27.88 8.28
CA THR A 468 -8.07 -28.36 9.66
C THR A 468 -6.77 -29.02 10.10
N GLY A 469 -6.23 -28.59 11.24
CA GLY A 469 -5.06 -29.21 11.87
C GLY A 469 -3.75 -28.98 11.11
N TYR A 470 -3.56 -27.84 10.44
CA TYR A 470 -2.35 -27.56 9.66
C TYR A 470 -1.06 -27.72 10.48
N ASP A 471 -0.15 -28.57 9.98
CA ASP A 471 1.11 -28.98 10.62
C ASP A 471 0.97 -29.49 12.08
N ARG A 472 -0.24 -29.90 12.49
CA ARG A 472 -0.49 -30.55 13.77
C ARG A 472 -0.36 -32.08 13.65
N PRO A 473 -0.04 -32.81 14.73
CA PRO A 473 0.03 -34.26 14.69
C PRO A 473 -1.27 -34.90 14.20
N GLY A 474 -1.18 -35.72 13.15
CA GLY A 474 -2.32 -36.35 12.48
C GLY A 474 -3.26 -35.38 11.76
N GLY A 475 -2.83 -34.14 11.53
CA GLY A 475 -3.62 -33.10 10.86
C GLY A 475 -3.31 -32.99 9.37
N SER A 476 -3.28 -31.77 8.84
CA SER A 476 -3.02 -31.51 7.42
C SER A 476 -1.65 -30.86 7.19
N THR A 477 -1.22 -30.82 5.93
CA THR A 477 -0.09 -30.01 5.45
C THR A 477 -0.50 -29.29 4.18
N VAL A 478 0.41 -28.52 3.58
CA VAL A 478 0.14 -27.76 2.34
C VAL A 478 -0.44 -28.63 1.22
N THR A 479 0.04 -29.86 1.06
CA THR A 479 -0.39 -30.82 0.02
C THR A 479 -1.13 -32.02 0.58
N HIS A 480 -1.10 -32.24 1.90
CA HIS A 480 -1.80 -33.33 2.58
C HIS A 480 -3.05 -32.79 3.28
N VAL A 481 -4.11 -32.50 2.50
CA VAL A 481 -5.34 -31.91 3.04
C VAL A 481 -6.51 -32.89 3.12
N ASN A 482 -6.51 -33.99 2.35
CA ASN A 482 -7.51 -35.09 2.34
C ASN A 482 -8.92 -34.68 2.85
N ASP A 483 -9.41 -35.35 3.89
CA ASP A 483 -10.70 -35.13 4.53
C ASP A 483 -10.69 -33.95 5.52
N LEU A 484 -9.60 -33.18 5.54
CA LEU A 484 -9.33 -32.04 6.44
C LEU A 484 -9.32 -30.69 5.71
N LYS A 485 -9.85 -30.64 4.49
CA LYS A 485 -10.15 -29.36 3.81
C LYS A 485 -11.14 -28.56 4.63
N ASP A 486 -11.05 -27.24 4.53
CA ASP A 486 -11.91 -26.28 5.23
C ASP A 486 -11.60 -26.16 6.73
N VAL A 487 -12.18 -25.14 7.37
CA VAL A 487 -12.07 -24.91 8.81
C VAL A 487 -13.18 -25.72 9.50
N GLN A 488 -12.87 -26.95 9.88
CA GLN A 488 -13.85 -27.91 10.40
C GLN A 488 -13.99 -27.85 11.93
N CYS A 489 -14.85 -28.72 12.49
CA CYS A 489 -15.13 -28.81 13.92
C CYS A 489 -13.86 -28.89 14.78
N GLU A 490 -12.86 -29.64 14.32
CA GLU A 490 -11.63 -29.92 15.09
C GLU A 490 -10.65 -28.74 15.15
N VAL A 491 -10.86 -27.66 14.37
CA VAL A 491 -10.11 -26.40 14.56
C VAL A 491 -10.46 -25.78 15.91
N CYS A 492 -11.75 -25.80 16.28
CA CYS A 492 -12.23 -25.23 17.53
C CYS A 492 -12.23 -26.24 18.67
N HIS A 493 -12.64 -27.47 18.39
CA HIS A 493 -12.86 -28.50 19.40
C HIS A 493 -11.62 -29.36 19.69
N GLY A 494 -10.60 -29.27 18.83
CA GLY A 494 -9.41 -30.12 18.87
C GLY A 494 -9.60 -31.49 18.23
N PRO A 495 -8.52 -32.29 18.15
CA PRO A 495 -8.53 -33.61 17.49
C PRO A 495 -9.46 -34.61 18.19
N GLY A 496 -10.37 -35.20 17.41
CA GLY A 496 -11.52 -35.96 17.89
C GLY A 496 -11.38 -37.48 17.86
N SER A 497 -10.26 -38.05 17.40
CA SER A 497 -10.17 -39.50 17.15
C SER A 497 -10.50 -40.38 18.36
N LEU A 498 -10.05 -40.01 19.56
CA LEU A 498 -10.34 -40.77 20.78
C LEU A 498 -11.78 -40.59 21.25
N HIS A 499 -12.36 -39.40 21.04
CA HIS A 499 -13.76 -39.14 21.34
C HIS A 499 -14.68 -39.94 20.41
N ALA A 500 -14.44 -39.88 19.09
CA ALA A 500 -15.19 -40.62 18.10
C ALA A 500 -15.18 -42.14 18.36
N ALA A 501 -14.05 -42.69 18.84
CA ALA A 501 -13.95 -44.10 19.18
C ALA A 501 -14.72 -44.50 20.46
N LYS A 502 -14.88 -43.58 21.43
CA LYS A 502 -15.48 -43.86 22.75
C LYS A 502 -16.26 -42.63 23.27
N PRO A 503 -17.36 -42.21 22.61
CA PRO A 503 -18.00 -40.92 22.88
C PRO A 503 -18.54 -40.79 24.31
N ASP A 504 -19.00 -41.89 24.91
CA ASP A 504 -19.52 -41.90 26.29
C ASP A 504 -18.42 -41.84 27.37
N LYS A 505 -17.16 -42.10 27.00
CA LYS A 505 -16.05 -42.24 27.96
C LYS A 505 -14.95 -41.20 27.78
N VAL A 506 -14.73 -40.75 26.56
CA VAL A 506 -13.71 -39.77 26.22
C VAL A 506 -14.41 -38.53 25.72
N LYS A 507 -14.23 -37.40 26.41
CA LYS A 507 -14.75 -36.10 25.96
C LYS A 507 -13.88 -35.55 24.83
N ILE A 508 -14.48 -34.76 23.95
CA ILE A 508 -13.73 -33.94 22.99
C ILE A 508 -12.79 -32.97 23.75
N PRO A 509 -11.57 -32.68 23.25
CA PRO A 509 -10.59 -31.88 23.99
C PRO A 509 -11.11 -30.51 24.47
N VAL A 510 -11.84 -29.81 23.59
CA VAL A 510 -12.42 -28.50 23.90
C VAL A 510 -13.93 -28.57 23.68
N ALA A 511 -14.70 -28.86 24.74
CA ALA A 511 -16.17 -28.92 24.65
C ALA A 511 -16.81 -27.54 24.40
N HIS A 512 -16.20 -26.47 24.95
CA HIS A 512 -16.69 -25.11 24.85
C HIS A 512 -15.57 -24.16 24.37
N PRO A 513 -15.35 -24.09 23.05
CA PRO A 513 -14.50 -23.09 22.41
C PRO A 513 -14.70 -21.69 22.99
N GLN A 514 -13.60 -20.98 23.21
CA GLN A 514 -13.64 -19.56 23.60
C GLN A 514 -13.32 -18.67 22.38
N PRO A 515 -13.84 -17.43 22.32
CA PRO A 515 -13.66 -16.56 21.16
C PRO A 515 -12.21 -16.29 20.75
N ASP A 516 -11.27 -16.28 21.70
CA ASP A 516 -9.86 -15.97 21.46
C ASP A 516 -9.19 -16.93 20.45
N MET A 517 -9.67 -18.16 20.31
CA MET A 517 -9.13 -19.10 19.31
C MET A 517 -9.23 -18.59 17.88
N CYS A 518 -10.23 -17.75 17.59
CA CYS A 518 -10.44 -17.22 16.24
C CYS A 518 -9.24 -16.39 15.79
N LEU A 519 -8.52 -15.76 16.73
CA LEU A 519 -7.36 -14.90 16.47
C LEU A 519 -6.12 -15.66 16.00
N SER A 520 -6.16 -17.00 16.00
CA SER A 520 -5.10 -17.83 15.39
C SER A 520 -5.06 -17.71 13.86
N CYS A 521 -6.19 -17.38 13.23
CA CYS A 521 -6.32 -17.18 11.78
C CYS A 521 -6.81 -15.76 11.47
N HIS A 522 -7.65 -15.20 12.34
CA HIS A 522 -8.20 -13.85 12.21
C HIS A 522 -7.31 -12.82 12.91
N HIS A 523 -6.15 -12.58 12.32
CA HIS A 523 -5.21 -11.56 12.76
C HIS A 523 -4.72 -10.71 11.57
N PRO A 524 -4.17 -9.51 11.85
CA PRO A 524 -3.39 -8.77 10.85
C PRO A 524 -2.24 -9.63 10.30
N PRO A 525 -1.94 -9.56 8.99
CA PRO A 525 -2.50 -8.65 8.00
C PRO A 525 -3.72 -9.22 7.26
N HIS A 526 -4.33 -10.34 7.67
CA HIS A 526 -5.39 -10.96 6.88
C HIS A 526 -6.79 -10.45 7.22
N VAL A 527 -7.00 -9.95 8.44
CA VAL A 527 -8.24 -9.29 8.86
C VAL A 527 -8.01 -8.11 9.80
N HIS A 528 -8.91 -7.12 9.72
CA HIS A 528 -8.97 -5.99 10.62
C HIS A 528 -10.27 -5.97 11.38
N GLU A 529 -10.24 -5.46 12.62
CA GLU A 529 -11.42 -5.32 13.48
C GLU A 529 -12.23 -6.62 13.53
N PHE A 530 -11.58 -7.67 14.03
CA PHE A 530 -12.24 -8.94 14.26
C PHE A 530 -12.72 -9.01 15.72
N ASP A 531 -13.98 -8.66 15.96
CA ASP A 531 -14.63 -8.95 17.25
C ASP A 531 -14.96 -10.44 17.31
N ALA A 532 -14.03 -11.20 17.88
CA ALA A 532 -14.16 -12.64 17.97
C ALA A 532 -15.41 -13.09 18.76
N LYS A 533 -15.86 -12.31 19.74
CA LYS A 533 -17.05 -12.62 20.53
C LYS A 533 -18.31 -12.43 19.69
N ALA A 534 -18.40 -11.31 18.96
CA ALA A 534 -19.51 -11.07 18.04
C ALA A 534 -19.53 -12.11 16.91
N LYS A 535 -18.36 -12.43 16.33
CA LYS A 535 -18.23 -13.40 15.23
C LYS A 535 -18.48 -14.84 15.66
N MET A 536 -18.16 -15.21 16.90
CA MET A 536 -18.54 -16.51 17.43
C MET A 536 -20.07 -16.69 17.39
N ALA A 537 -20.86 -15.66 17.71
CA ALA A 537 -22.32 -15.77 17.65
C ALA A 537 -22.86 -16.08 16.24
N GLU A 538 -22.15 -15.72 15.17
CA GLU A 538 -22.52 -16.00 13.77
C GLU A 538 -22.31 -17.47 13.37
N ILE A 539 -21.52 -18.23 14.14
CA ILE A 539 -21.24 -19.66 13.88
C ILE A 539 -21.89 -20.61 14.90
N LEU A 540 -22.72 -20.06 15.79
CA LEU A 540 -23.57 -20.83 16.71
C LEU A 540 -25.00 -20.91 16.15
N GLY A 541 -25.72 -21.97 16.52
CA GLY A 541 -27.09 -22.20 16.06
C GLY A 541 -27.83 -23.22 16.94
N PRO A 542 -29.13 -23.48 16.68
CA PRO A 542 -29.85 -24.55 17.35
C PRO A 542 -29.10 -25.87 17.24
N GLY A 543 -28.87 -26.54 18.38
CA GLY A 543 -28.07 -27.78 18.44
C GLY A 543 -26.56 -27.55 18.52
N HIS A 544 -26.07 -26.32 18.32
CA HIS A 544 -24.65 -25.96 18.39
C HIS A 544 -24.43 -24.64 19.15
N GLY A 545 -24.17 -24.75 20.45
CA GLY A 545 -23.83 -23.62 21.33
C GLY A 545 -25.00 -22.73 21.77
N ILE A 546 -26.13 -22.74 21.08
CA ILE A 546 -27.38 -22.10 21.54
C ILE A 546 -28.21 -23.17 22.26
N ARG A 547 -28.42 -22.98 23.58
CA ARG A 547 -29.35 -23.82 24.35
C ARG A 547 -30.78 -23.57 23.85
N LYS A 548 -31.54 -24.64 23.64
CA LYS A 548 -32.98 -24.58 23.34
C LYS A 548 -33.74 -23.90 24.48
#